data_AF-M7NFF8-F1
#
_entry.id   AF-M7NFF8-F1
#
_cell.length_a   1.000
_cell.length_b   1.000
_cell.length_c   1.000
_cell.angle_alpha   90.00
_cell.angle_beta   90.00
_cell.angle_gamma   90.00
#
_symmetry.space_group_name_H-M   'P 1'
#
loop_
_entity.id
_entity.type
_entity.pdbx_description
1 polymer ?
#
loop_
_entity_poly.entity_id
_entity_poly.type
_entity_poly.pdbx_seq_one_letter_code
_entity_poly.pdbx_strand_id
1 'polypeptide(L)'
;MKKAEETILETVPEGSSIYELVRTGFAEKKFRLLDMLFDETLTLNRAVGQLKDKETYFLVTSGNHAELVTVSGDSISEREDATAEAAGKKTFALGGYRYKRYRKIR
;
A
#
# COMPACT_ATOMS: atom_id res chain seq x y z
N MET A 1 -10.86 16.62 1.99
CA MET A 1 -10.26 15.26 2.02
C MET A 1 -9.35 15.11 0.81
N LYS A 2 -8.47 14.09 0.75
CA LYS A 2 -7.80 13.75 -0.51
C LYS A 2 -8.78 12.99 -1.40
N LYS A 3 -8.81 13.23 -2.71
CA LYS A 3 -9.76 12.55 -3.63
C LYS A 3 -9.77 11.02 -3.51
N ALA A 4 -8.59 10.39 -3.41
CA ALA A 4 -8.51 8.94 -3.25
C ALA A 4 -9.17 8.42 -1.94
N GLU A 5 -9.19 9.25 -0.88
CA GLU A 5 -9.88 8.96 0.37
C GLU A 5 -11.40 9.04 0.19
N GLU A 6 -11.90 9.97 -0.61
CA GLU A 6 -13.33 10.05 -0.97
C GLU A 6 -13.74 8.82 -1.78
N THR A 7 -12.97 8.47 -2.83
CA THR A 7 -13.22 7.28 -3.66
C THR A 7 -13.29 6.00 -2.83
N ILE A 8 -12.37 5.79 -1.87
CA ILE A 8 -12.39 4.57 -1.06
C ILE A 8 -13.55 4.57 -0.06
N LEU A 9 -13.93 5.73 0.50
CA LEU A 9 -15.02 5.82 1.46
C LEU A 9 -16.40 5.58 0.84
N GLU A 10 -16.59 6.00 -0.42
CA GLU A 10 -17.84 5.79 -1.19
C GLU A 10 -18.01 4.34 -1.68
N THR A 11 -16.90 3.61 -1.85
CA THR A 11 -16.92 2.27 -2.47
C THR A 11 -16.80 1.12 -1.47
N VAL A 12 -16.38 1.40 -0.24
CA VAL A 12 -16.18 0.38 0.79
C VAL A 12 -17.40 0.34 1.73
N PRO A 13 -17.98 -0.85 2.00
CA PRO A 13 -19.15 -1.00 2.87
C PRO A 13 -18.97 -0.35 4.23
N GLU A 14 -20.02 0.34 4.70
CA GLU A 14 -20.08 0.92 6.04
C GLU A 14 -19.77 -0.16 7.11
N GLY A 15 -18.96 0.20 8.10
CA GLY A 15 -18.45 -0.73 9.12
C GLY A 15 -17.07 -1.34 8.84
N SER A 16 -16.55 -1.22 7.61
CA SER A 16 -15.18 -1.64 7.31
C SER A 16 -14.15 -0.67 7.91
N SER A 17 -13.04 -1.21 8.42
CA SER A 17 -11.88 -0.42 8.85
C SER A 17 -10.92 -0.21 7.68
N ILE A 18 -10.53 1.04 7.44
CA ILE A 18 -9.73 1.49 6.29
C ILE A 18 -8.44 2.16 6.79
N TYR A 19 -7.30 1.70 6.28
CA TYR A 19 -5.98 2.25 6.60
C TYR A 19 -5.28 2.73 5.34
N GLU A 20 -4.74 3.95 5.35
CA GLU A 20 -3.81 4.42 4.31
C GLU A 20 -2.48 3.70 4.48
N LEU A 21 -1.91 3.21 3.38
CA LEU A 21 -0.63 2.51 3.36
C LEU A 21 0.41 3.32 2.60
N VAL A 22 1.66 3.19 3.04
CA VAL A 22 2.84 3.61 2.29
C VAL A 22 3.57 2.37 1.82
N ARG A 23 3.84 2.30 0.51
CA ARG A 23 4.69 1.29 -0.08
C ARG A 23 6.14 1.65 0.22
N THR A 24 6.82 0.77 0.97
CA THR A 24 8.16 1.03 1.51
C THR A 24 9.30 0.36 0.73
N GLY A 25 8.98 -0.43 -0.31
CA GLY A 25 9.97 -1.11 -1.14
C GLY A 25 9.52 -2.51 -1.56
N PHE A 26 10.45 -3.32 -2.05
CA PHE A 26 10.23 -4.71 -2.43
C PHE A 26 10.28 -5.64 -1.21
N ALA A 27 9.45 -6.68 -1.23
CA ALA A 27 9.48 -7.76 -0.24
C ALA A 27 10.45 -8.85 -0.75
N GLU A 28 11.73 -8.72 -0.42
CA GLU A 28 12.79 -9.57 -0.94
C GLU A 28 12.51 -11.09 -0.85
N LYS A 29 12.69 -11.78 -1.97
CA LYS A 29 13.13 -13.18 -2.01
C LYS A 29 14.06 -13.35 -3.22
N LYS A 30 15.38 -13.44 -2.96
CA LYS A 30 16.50 -13.71 -3.89
C LYS A 30 17.03 -12.58 -4.80
N PHE A 31 17.65 -11.52 -4.25
CA PHE A 31 18.64 -10.73 -5.02
C PHE A 31 19.88 -10.45 -4.17
N ARG A 32 20.64 -11.52 -3.87
CA ARG A 32 21.81 -11.54 -2.98
C ARG A 32 23.09 -10.87 -3.52
N LEU A 33 23.04 -9.98 -4.52
CA LEU A 33 24.26 -9.56 -5.23
C LEU A 33 24.37 -8.09 -5.64
N LEU A 34 23.39 -7.23 -5.32
CA LEU A 34 23.49 -5.80 -5.67
C LEU A 34 23.58 -4.86 -4.46
N ASP A 35 23.49 -5.38 -3.23
CA ASP A 35 23.36 -4.57 -2.01
C ASP A 35 24.67 -3.96 -1.46
N MET A 36 25.81 -4.07 -2.15
CA MET A 36 27.06 -3.41 -1.70
C MET A 36 27.42 -2.12 -2.46
N LEU A 37 26.61 -1.69 -3.44
CA LEU A 37 26.93 -0.50 -4.27
C LEU A 37 25.89 0.62 -4.21
N PHE A 38 24.88 0.51 -3.33
CA PHE A 38 23.79 1.49 -3.22
C PHE A 38 23.74 2.20 -1.86
N ASP A 39 24.80 2.12 -1.06
CA ASP A 39 24.91 2.93 0.16
C ASP A 39 25.28 4.38 -0.21
N GLU A 40 24.53 5.32 0.36
CA GLU A 40 24.74 6.77 0.43
C GLU A 40 24.23 7.72 -0.67
N THR A 41 23.98 7.33 -1.93
CA THR A 41 23.59 8.34 -2.97
C THR A 41 22.25 8.15 -3.69
N LEU A 42 21.59 6.99 -3.57
CA LEU A 42 20.39 6.66 -4.37
C LEU A 42 19.06 6.58 -3.60
N THR A 43 19.08 6.82 -2.29
CA THR A 43 17.89 6.78 -1.43
C THR A 43 16.95 7.97 -1.61
N LEU A 44 17.42 9.12 -2.14
CA LEU A 44 16.54 10.27 -2.37
C LEU A 44 15.84 10.26 -3.75
N ASN A 45 16.50 9.78 -4.80
CA ASN A 45 15.99 9.97 -6.18
C ASN A 45 14.98 8.91 -6.66
N ARG A 46 14.87 7.74 -6.01
CA ARG A 46 13.88 6.72 -6.41
C ARG A 46 12.51 6.83 -5.73
N ALA A 47 12.37 7.65 -4.69
CA ALA A 47 11.06 8.07 -4.21
C ALA A 47 10.30 8.94 -5.26
N VAL A 48 11.03 9.51 -6.23
CA VAL A 48 10.49 10.42 -7.25
C VAL A 48 9.90 9.68 -8.46
N GLY A 49 10.14 8.36 -8.60
CA GLY A 49 9.59 7.54 -9.69
C GLY A 49 8.09 7.21 -9.58
N GLN A 50 7.44 7.55 -8.46
CA GLN A 50 5.99 7.43 -8.25
C GLN A 50 5.18 8.60 -8.88
N LEU A 51 5.78 9.36 -9.79
CA LEU A 51 5.15 10.44 -10.53
C LEU A 51 4.87 10.06 -11.98
N LYS A 52 4.19 8.93 -12.20
CA LYS A 52 3.46 8.76 -13.45
C LYS A 52 1.98 8.49 -13.26
N ASP A 53 1.59 7.91 -12.12
CA ASP A 53 0.20 7.85 -11.66
C ASP A 53 0.19 8.02 -10.13
N LYS A 54 -0.65 8.92 -9.59
CA LYS A 54 -0.75 9.20 -8.15
C LYS A 54 -1.47 8.05 -7.44
N GLU A 55 -0.85 6.88 -7.42
CA GLU A 55 -1.39 5.71 -6.74
C GLU A 55 -1.39 5.92 -5.22
N THR A 56 -2.54 5.67 -4.60
CA THR A 56 -2.71 5.62 -3.15
C THR A 56 -3.19 4.23 -2.78
N TYR A 57 -2.60 3.66 -1.73
CA TYR A 57 -2.86 2.29 -1.32
C TYR A 57 -3.64 2.27 -0.01
N PHE A 58 -4.68 1.46 0.06
CA PHE A 58 -5.52 1.30 1.24
C PHE A 58 -5.62 -0.16 1.64
N LEU A 59 -5.52 -0.44 2.93
CA LEU A 59 -5.93 -1.73 3.49
C LEU A 59 -7.36 -1.58 4.00
N VAL A 60 -8.28 -2.32 3.41
CA VAL A 60 -9.66 -2.42 3.88
C VAL A 60 -9.82 -3.73 4.64
N THR A 61 -10.43 -3.68 5.81
CA THR A 61 -10.67 -4.85 6.66
C THR A 61 -12.12 -4.89 7.09
N SER A 62 -12.76 -6.05 6.90
CA SER A 62 -14.16 -6.28 7.26
C SER A 62 -14.30 -7.70 7.79
N GLY A 63 -14.51 -7.84 9.11
CA GLY A 63 -14.55 -9.13 9.78
C GLY A 63 -13.27 -9.95 9.55
N ASN A 64 -13.42 -11.11 8.90
CA ASN A 64 -12.32 -12.02 8.57
C ASN A 64 -11.67 -11.76 7.21
N HIS A 65 -12.11 -10.71 6.49
CA HIS A 65 -11.60 -10.38 5.17
C HIS A 65 -10.73 -9.11 5.23
N ALA A 66 -9.66 -9.13 4.45
CA ALA A 66 -8.81 -7.97 4.21
C ALA A 66 -8.48 -7.88 2.72
N GLU A 67 -8.49 -6.67 2.18
CA GLU A 67 -8.12 -6.40 0.79
C GLU A 67 -7.17 -5.20 0.72
N LEU A 68 -6.19 -5.28 -0.18
CA LEU A 68 -5.41 -4.14 -0.63
C LEU A 68 -6.16 -3.50 -1.79
N VAL A 69 -6.51 -2.23 -1.65
CA VAL A 69 -7.15 -1.43 -2.70
C VAL A 69 -6.17 -0.37 -3.18
N THR A 70 -5.91 -0.36 -4.48
CA THR A 70 -5.10 0.68 -5.13
C THR A 70 -6.04 1.67 -5.81
N VAL A 71 -5.88 2.95 -5.51
CA VAL A 71 -6.61 4.05 -6.14
C VAL A 71 -5.64 4.87 -6.95
N SER A 72 -5.90 5.02 -8.25
CA SER A 72 -5.11 5.86 -9.14
C SER A 72 -5.97 7.03 -9.61
N GLY A 73 -5.57 8.25 -9.19
CA GLY A 73 -6.39 9.45 -9.45
C GLY A 73 -7.73 9.37 -8.74
N ASP A 74 -8.80 9.18 -9.53
CA ASP A 74 -10.20 9.25 -9.09
C ASP A 74 -10.92 7.89 -9.19
N SER A 75 -10.20 6.80 -9.47
CA SER A 75 -10.76 5.45 -9.62
C SER A 75 -9.94 4.38 -8.91
N ILE A 76 -10.62 3.30 -8.51
CA ILE A 76 -9.96 2.09 -8.05
C ILE A 76 -9.32 1.41 -9.26
N SER A 77 -8.00 1.27 -9.24
CA SER A 77 -7.25 0.58 -10.30
C SER A 77 -7.13 -0.91 -10.04
N GLU A 78 -7.06 -1.33 -8.78
CA GLU A 78 -6.85 -2.72 -8.40
C GLU A 78 -7.42 -3.05 -7.01
N ARG A 79 -7.85 -4.31 -6.86
CA ARG A 79 -8.19 -4.92 -5.57
C ARG A 79 -7.51 -6.29 -5.50
N GLU A 80 -6.80 -6.54 -4.42
CA GLU A 80 -6.11 -7.80 -4.17
C GLU A 80 -6.45 -8.30 -2.76
N ASP A 81 -6.81 -9.58 -2.63
CA ASP A 81 -7.05 -10.19 -1.33
C ASP A 81 -5.77 -10.14 -0.48
N ALA A 82 -5.85 -9.43 0.64
CA ALA A 82 -4.78 -9.40 1.60
C ALA A 82 -4.97 -10.54 2.61
N THR A 83 -3.87 -11.18 2.99
CA THR A 83 -3.92 -12.20 4.05
C THR A 83 -4.44 -11.59 5.36
N ALA A 84 -5.11 -12.40 6.19
CA ALA A 84 -5.56 -11.97 7.51
C ALA A 84 -4.42 -11.40 8.39
N GLU A 85 -3.17 -11.81 8.13
CA GLU A 85 -1.99 -11.25 8.80
C GLU A 85 -1.78 -9.76 8.52
N ALA A 86 -2.16 -9.27 7.33
CA ALA A 86 -2.09 -7.86 6.98
C ALA A 86 -3.00 -7.01 7.88
N ALA A 87 -4.12 -7.57 8.37
CA ALA A 87 -5.05 -6.94 9.30
C ALA A 87 -4.48 -6.81 10.73
N GLY A 88 -3.54 -7.66 11.13
CA GLY A 88 -2.92 -7.63 12.46
C GLY A 88 -1.60 -6.86 12.54
N LYS A 89 -0.88 -6.68 11.42
CA LYS A 89 0.49 -6.17 11.43
C LYS A 89 0.58 -4.71 10.97
N LYS A 90 1.50 -3.94 11.59
CA LYS A 90 1.84 -2.57 11.17
C LYS A 90 2.48 -2.53 9.77
N THR A 91 3.16 -3.60 9.40
CA THR A 91 3.82 -3.78 8.10
C THR A 91 3.56 -5.19 7.59
N PHE A 92 3.33 -5.34 6.30
CA PHE A 92 3.11 -6.65 5.67
C PHE A 92 3.65 -6.65 4.24
N ALA A 93 3.76 -7.84 3.65
CA ALA A 93 4.15 -8.02 2.26
C ALA A 93 2.99 -8.57 1.45
N LEU A 94 2.80 -8.04 0.23
CA LEU A 94 1.79 -8.49 -0.72
C LEU A 94 2.27 -8.16 -2.15
N GLY A 95 1.99 -9.01 -3.13
CA GLY A 95 2.38 -8.77 -4.54
C GLY A 95 3.89 -8.52 -4.77
N GLY A 96 4.78 -9.02 -3.91
CA GLY A 96 6.22 -8.74 -3.98
C GLY A 96 6.67 -7.38 -3.44
N TYR A 97 5.77 -6.63 -2.80
CA TYR A 97 6.05 -5.33 -2.19
C TYR A 97 5.79 -5.33 -0.69
N ARG A 98 6.41 -4.38 0.02
CA ARG A 98 6.22 -4.16 1.45
C ARG A 98 5.40 -2.91 1.71
N TYR A 99 4.32 -3.07 2.45
CA TYR A 99 3.41 -2.01 2.84
C TYR A 99 3.52 -1.72 4.33
N LYS A 100 3.40 -0.44 4.69
CA LYS A 100 3.36 0.04 6.07
C LYS A 100 2.10 0.86 6.28
N ARG A 101 1.37 0.58 7.36
CA ARG A 101 0.24 1.42 7.78
C ARG A 101 0.74 2.81 8.15
N TYR A 102 0.14 3.80 7.52
CA TYR A 102 0.41 5.21 7.79
C TYR A 102 -0.57 5.77 8.81
N ARG A 103 -1.88 5.72 8.50
CA ARG A 103 -2.95 6.18 9.41
C ARG A 103 -4.24 5.39 9.19
N LYS A 104 -5.11 5.41 10.20
CA LYS A 104 -6.48 4.92 10.09
C LYS A 104 -7.38 6.05 9.56
N ILE A 105 -8.30 5.71 8.66
CA ILE A 105 -9.25 6.64 8.04
C ILE A 105 -10.65 6.45 8.63
N ARG A 106 -11.10 5.18 8.71
CA ARG A 106 -12.39 4.74 9.25
C ARG A 106 -12.15 3.46 10.03
#